data_AF-A0A931ZWD6-F1
#
_entry.id   AF-A0A931ZWD6-F1
#
_cell.length_a   1.000
_cell.length_b   1.000
_cell.length_c   1.000
_cell.angle_alpha   90.00
_cell.angle_beta   90.00
_cell.angle_gamma   90.00
#
_symmetry.space_group_name_H-M   'P 1'
#
loop_
_entity.id
_entity.type
_entity.pdbx_description
1 polymer ?
#
loop_
_entity_poly.entity_id
_entity_poly.type
_entity_poly.pdbx_seq_one_letter_code
_entity_poly.pdbx_strand_id
1 'polypeptide(L)'
;MIRRVRLGHSVALLLAASLLAACAGRRPREVSPAEIPDLEARLEREPENIALRARYAAALFAANRCDDATAAAQRVRQPRPADAVAVLVVGQCAEKAERHAEALGVYRTFLAEYPKARGVAAIRARAQLALRAYAIQQARLALQNEAQLSTQPADPNTVAVLPLTVASADTSYQALSRGLAQMMTSDLSLIQRFRLVERLQLGALLDELRLGQTGRVDPGTAARVGRLVQASRMVQGLANLPPEGEIRLEAAVVQATGEVTAPEAVTGRFRDLLRLEKDLVVLLSARLGYQLS
;
A
#
# COMPACT_ATOMS: atom_id res chain seq x y z
N MET A 1 -3.90 60.42 -60.69
CA MET A 1 -2.99 59.60 -59.88
C MET A 1 -3.79 58.99 -58.74
N ILE A 2 -4.24 57.73 -58.87
CA ILE A 2 -4.72 56.82 -57.80
C ILE A 2 -5.22 55.50 -58.47
N ARG A 3 -4.66 54.39 -57.95
CA ARG A 3 -5.18 53.02 -57.80
C ARG A 3 -5.38 52.03 -58.97
N ARG A 4 -4.86 50.84 -58.61
CA ARG A 4 -5.33 49.45 -58.81
C ARG A 4 -4.89 48.76 -60.10
N VAL A 5 -3.96 47.81 -59.93
CA VAL A 5 -3.82 46.66 -60.81
C VAL A 5 -3.90 45.38 -59.97
N ARG A 6 -4.60 44.41 -60.55
CA ARG A 6 -5.24 43.23 -59.97
C ARG A 6 -4.25 42.10 -59.66
N LEU A 7 -4.56 41.35 -58.60
CA LEU A 7 -4.07 39.99 -58.37
C LEU A 7 -4.66 39.02 -59.39
N GLY A 8 -3.85 38.08 -59.87
CA GLY A 8 -4.32 36.93 -60.64
C GLY A 8 -3.24 35.90 -60.95
N HIS A 9 -3.21 34.85 -60.12
CA HIS A 9 -2.84 33.44 -60.39
C HIS A 9 -1.41 33.10 -60.86
N SER A 10 -0.72 32.28 -60.06
CA SER A 10 -0.12 31.02 -60.54
C SER A 10 0.29 30.10 -59.40
N VAL A 11 -0.10 28.84 -59.58
CA VAL A 11 0.12 27.63 -58.78
C VAL A 11 1.61 27.27 -58.74
N ALA A 12 2.12 26.89 -57.56
CA ALA A 12 3.25 25.97 -57.45
C ALA A 12 3.23 25.26 -56.08
N LEU A 13 2.87 23.97 -56.13
CA LEU A 13 3.18 22.95 -55.13
C LEU A 13 4.68 23.00 -54.79
N LEU A 14 5.03 22.85 -53.51
CA LEU A 14 6.16 22.02 -53.06
C LEU A 14 6.13 21.85 -51.52
N LEU A 15 5.58 20.71 -51.11
CA LEU A 15 6.02 19.83 -50.02
C LEU A 15 6.83 20.46 -48.88
N ALA A 16 6.14 20.86 -47.81
CA ALA A 16 6.71 20.87 -46.46
C ALA A 16 6.09 19.70 -45.68
N ALA A 17 6.78 18.55 -45.71
CA ALA A 17 6.48 17.38 -44.93
C ALA A 17 6.65 17.72 -43.44
N SER A 18 5.54 18.03 -42.77
CA SER A 18 5.48 18.11 -41.30
C SER A 18 5.22 16.71 -40.75
N LEU A 19 6.30 16.06 -40.33
CA LEU A 19 6.31 14.92 -39.44
C LEU A 19 5.74 15.34 -38.07
N LEU A 20 4.41 15.34 -37.94
CA LEU A 20 3.76 15.14 -36.66
C LEU A 20 3.53 13.65 -36.51
N ALA A 21 4.55 12.97 -36.00
CA ALA A 21 4.41 11.65 -35.39
C ALA A 21 3.44 11.79 -34.21
N ALA A 22 2.15 11.65 -34.50
CA ALA A 22 1.10 11.58 -33.52
C ALA A 22 1.27 10.28 -32.73
N CYS A 23 2.05 10.33 -31.65
CA CYS A 23 1.89 9.41 -30.52
C CYS A 23 0.57 9.73 -29.81
N ALA A 24 -0.54 9.71 -30.55
CA ALA A 24 -1.88 9.73 -30.00
C ALA A 24 -2.20 8.29 -29.56
N GLY A 25 -1.57 7.87 -28.46
CA GLY A 25 -2.11 6.78 -27.67
C GLY A 25 -3.53 7.20 -27.29
N ARG A 26 -4.53 6.63 -27.98
CA ARG A 26 -5.95 6.91 -27.77
C ARG A 26 -6.23 6.59 -26.31
N ARG A 27 -6.29 7.63 -25.45
CA ARG A 27 -6.68 7.46 -24.06
C ARG A 27 -8.02 6.72 -24.08
N PRO A 28 -8.18 5.61 -23.34
CA PRO A 28 -9.47 4.94 -23.25
C PRO A 28 -10.53 5.99 -22.91
N ARG A 29 -11.60 6.07 -23.72
CA ARG A 29 -12.70 7.00 -23.48
C ARG A 29 -13.24 6.73 -22.08
N GLU A 30 -13.12 7.73 -21.21
CA GLU A 30 -13.60 7.69 -19.84
C GLU A 30 -15.08 7.30 -19.83
N VAL A 31 -15.46 6.40 -18.92
CA VAL A 31 -16.83 5.93 -18.82
C VAL A 31 -17.63 7.00 -18.08
N SER A 32 -18.74 7.45 -18.66
CA SER A 32 -19.57 8.51 -18.10
C SER A 32 -20.97 7.98 -17.73
N PRO A 33 -21.59 8.48 -16.64
CA PRO A 33 -22.98 8.19 -16.31
C PRO A 33 -23.96 8.49 -17.46
N ALA A 34 -23.65 9.46 -18.32
CA ALA A 34 -24.50 9.84 -19.45
C ALA A 34 -24.65 8.73 -20.50
N GLU A 35 -23.77 7.73 -20.49
CA GLU A 35 -23.83 6.60 -21.43
C GLU A 35 -24.83 5.51 -20.99
N ILE A 36 -25.33 5.55 -19.74
CA ILE A 36 -26.21 4.52 -19.16
C ILE A 36 -27.43 4.20 -20.06
N PRO A 37 -28.23 5.18 -20.52
CA PRO A 37 -29.42 4.87 -21.33
C PRO A 37 -29.09 4.19 -22.66
N ASP A 38 -28.00 4.59 -23.33
CA ASP A 38 -27.54 3.94 -24.57
C ASP A 38 -27.07 2.50 -24.31
N LEU A 39 -26.31 2.31 -23.23
CA LEU A 39 -25.80 1.00 -22.85
C LEU A 39 -26.94 0.03 -22.48
N GLU A 40 -27.98 0.51 -21.79
CA GLU A 40 -29.19 -0.27 -21.49
C GLU A 40 -29.93 -0.69 -22.76
N ALA A 41 -30.27 0.27 -23.63
CA ALA A 41 -30.98 0.01 -24.88
C ALA A 41 -30.21 -0.92 -25.84
N ARG A 42 -28.88 -0.97 -25.74
CA ARG A 42 -28.04 -1.91 -26.50
C ARG A 42 -27.97 -3.27 -25.83
N LEU A 43 -27.91 -3.34 -24.51
CA LEU A 43 -27.95 -4.61 -23.77
C LEU A 43 -29.29 -5.33 -23.93
N GLU A 44 -30.39 -4.62 -24.14
CA GLU A 44 -31.68 -5.23 -24.49
C GLU A 44 -31.61 -5.99 -25.84
N ARG A 45 -30.89 -5.44 -26.81
CA ARG A 45 -30.69 -6.05 -28.13
C ARG A 45 -29.58 -7.11 -28.13
N GLU A 46 -28.58 -6.95 -27.28
CA GLU A 46 -27.38 -7.79 -27.19
C GLU A 46 -27.14 -8.28 -25.74
N PRO A 47 -28.04 -9.09 -25.14
CA PRO A 47 -27.96 -9.44 -23.72
C PRO A 47 -26.69 -10.19 -23.36
N GLU A 48 -26.17 -11.01 -24.27
CA GLU A 48 -24.96 -11.82 -24.06
C GLU A 48 -23.65 -11.05 -24.32
N ASN A 49 -23.71 -9.76 -24.69
CA ASN A 49 -22.52 -8.96 -24.94
C ASN A 49 -21.83 -8.56 -23.63
N ILE A 50 -20.93 -9.44 -23.16
CA ILE A 50 -20.21 -9.26 -21.89
C ILE A 50 -19.32 -8.00 -21.87
N ALA A 51 -18.77 -7.60 -23.02
CA ALA A 51 -17.97 -6.38 -23.09
C ALA A 51 -18.82 -5.12 -22.89
N LEU A 52 -20.03 -5.11 -23.48
CA LEU A 52 -21.01 -4.05 -23.28
C LEU A 52 -21.49 -4.01 -21.82
N ARG A 53 -21.73 -5.18 -21.22
CA ARG A 53 -22.11 -5.31 -19.80
C ARG A 53 -21.03 -4.81 -18.84
N ALA A 54 -19.76 -5.04 -19.15
CA ALA A 54 -18.64 -4.50 -18.36
C ALA A 54 -18.59 -2.97 -18.43
N ARG A 55 -18.82 -2.37 -19.61
CA ARG A 55 -18.91 -0.90 -19.75
C ARG A 55 -20.11 -0.35 -18.98
N TYR A 56 -21.25 -1.04 -19.03
CA TYR A 56 -22.45 -0.67 -18.27
C TYR A 56 -22.20 -0.70 -16.76
N ALA A 57 -21.57 -1.75 -16.23
CA ALA A 57 -21.19 -1.83 -14.82
C ALA A 57 -20.29 -0.66 -14.39
N ALA A 58 -19.31 -0.30 -15.23
CA ALA A 58 -18.44 0.86 -14.98
C ALA A 58 -19.21 2.20 -15.01
N ALA A 59 -20.21 2.35 -15.89
CA ALA A 59 -21.04 3.54 -15.98
C ALA A 59 -21.95 3.69 -14.76
N LEU A 60 -22.54 2.58 -14.29
CA LEU A 60 -23.31 2.52 -13.05
C LEU A 60 -22.45 2.90 -11.83
N PHE A 61 -21.21 2.40 -11.77
CA PHE A 61 -20.26 2.80 -10.73
C PHE A 61 -19.95 4.30 -10.77
N ALA A 62 -19.69 4.86 -11.96
CA ALA A 62 -19.47 6.29 -12.15
C ALA A 62 -20.69 7.13 -11.70
N ALA A 63 -21.90 6.58 -11.85
CA ALA A 63 -23.15 7.18 -11.39
C ALA A 63 -23.44 6.96 -9.89
N ASN A 64 -22.50 6.38 -9.13
CA ASN A 64 -22.65 6.02 -7.71
C ASN A 64 -23.77 4.99 -7.43
N ARG A 65 -24.21 4.23 -8.43
CA ARG A 65 -25.23 3.16 -8.32
C ARG A 65 -24.56 1.82 -7.99
N CYS A 66 -23.99 1.71 -6.79
CA CYS A 66 -23.07 0.61 -6.48
C CYS A 66 -23.71 -0.78 -6.41
N ASP A 67 -24.97 -0.89 -6.00
CA ASP A 67 -25.68 -2.17 -5.97
C ASP A 67 -25.87 -2.72 -7.39
N ASP A 68 -26.42 -1.89 -8.29
CA ASP A 68 -26.60 -2.21 -9.71
C ASP A 68 -25.26 -2.50 -10.39
N ALA A 69 -24.24 -1.67 -10.13
CA ALA A 69 -22.91 -1.82 -10.70
C ALA A 69 -22.27 -3.15 -10.32
N THR A 70 -22.39 -3.53 -9.03
CA THR A 70 -21.88 -4.79 -8.50
C THR A 70 -22.60 -5.98 -9.11
N ALA A 71 -23.93 -5.94 -9.21
CA ALA A 71 -24.73 -6.98 -9.85
C ALA A 71 -24.36 -7.17 -11.33
N ALA A 72 -24.23 -6.06 -12.08
CA ALA A 72 -23.80 -6.09 -13.48
C ALA A 72 -22.37 -6.64 -13.63
N ALA A 73 -21.43 -6.23 -12.77
CA ALA A 73 -20.06 -6.72 -12.76
C ALA A 73 -19.95 -8.21 -12.41
N GLN A 74 -20.75 -8.72 -11.47
CA GLN A 74 -20.79 -10.14 -11.14
C GLN A 74 -21.24 -10.99 -12.34
N ARG A 75 -22.23 -10.53 -13.10
CA ARG A 75 -22.66 -11.17 -14.35
C ARG A 75 -21.59 -11.15 -15.45
N VAL A 76 -20.63 -10.24 -15.41
CA VAL A 76 -19.45 -10.24 -16.29
C VAL A 76 -18.43 -11.28 -15.85
N ARG A 77 -18.20 -11.39 -14.54
CA ARG A 77 -17.18 -12.28 -13.96
C ARG A 77 -17.50 -13.77 -14.13
N GLN A 78 -18.77 -14.15 -14.25
CA GLN A 78 -19.16 -15.55 -14.47
C GLN A 78 -18.52 -16.14 -15.76
N PRO A 79 -18.72 -15.55 -16.96
CA PRO A 79 -18.06 -16.02 -18.18
C PRO A 79 -16.63 -15.48 -18.36
N ARG A 80 -16.26 -14.37 -17.69
CA ARG A 80 -14.93 -13.75 -17.80
C ARG A 80 -14.36 -13.41 -16.41
N PRO A 81 -13.87 -14.40 -15.65
CA PRO A 81 -13.41 -14.15 -14.29
C PRO A 81 -12.13 -13.30 -14.24
N ALA A 82 -11.36 -13.27 -15.34
CA ALA A 82 -10.19 -12.41 -15.53
C ALA A 82 -10.51 -10.97 -16.02
N ASP A 83 -11.77 -10.53 -15.99
CA ASP A 83 -12.16 -9.17 -16.38
C ASP A 83 -11.82 -8.14 -15.30
N ALA A 84 -10.78 -7.33 -15.54
CA ALA A 84 -10.32 -6.34 -14.58
C ALA A 84 -11.30 -5.18 -14.34
N VAL A 85 -12.16 -4.83 -15.32
CA VAL A 85 -13.15 -3.76 -15.14
C VAL A 85 -14.19 -4.18 -14.13
N ALA A 86 -14.72 -5.40 -14.27
CA ALA A 86 -15.70 -5.93 -13.33
C ALA A 86 -15.12 -6.06 -11.91
N VAL A 87 -13.86 -6.47 -11.78
CA VAL A 87 -13.19 -6.59 -10.46
C VAL A 87 -12.96 -5.21 -9.83
N LEU A 88 -12.55 -4.21 -10.62
CA LEU A 88 -12.45 -2.82 -10.15
C LEU A 88 -13.79 -2.29 -9.66
N VAL A 89 -14.88 -2.50 -10.41
CA VAL A 89 -16.22 -2.04 -10.02
C VAL A 89 -16.65 -2.64 -8.67
N VAL A 90 -16.52 -3.96 -8.50
CA VAL A 90 -16.89 -4.64 -7.24
C VAL A 90 -16.05 -4.12 -6.08
N GLY A 91 -14.72 -4.10 -6.24
CA GLY A 91 -13.82 -3.66 -5.18
C GLY A 91 -14.01 -2.18 -4.81
N GLN A 92 -14.18 -1.30 -5.80
CA GLN A 92 -14.35 0.14 -5.56
C GLN A 92 -15.71 0.48 -4.94
N CYS A 93 -16.75 -0.30 -5.23
CA CYS A 93 -18.02 -0.17 -4.52
C CYS A 93 -17.91 -0.60 -3.05
N ALA A 94 -17.16 -1.66 -2.75
CA ALA A 94 -16.85 -2.02 -1.37
C ALA A 94 -16.02 -0.92 -0.67
N GLU A 95 -15.04 -0.32 -1.35
CA GLU A 95 -14.27 0.82 -0.80
C GLU A 95 -15.13 2.05 -0.49
N LYS A 96 -16.10 2.40 -1.37
CA LYS A 96 -17.05 3.50 -1.13
C LYS A 96 -17.96 3.26 0.07
N ALA A 97 -18.23 2.00 0.38
CA ALA A 97 -19.00 1.58 1.55
C ALA A 97 -18.12 1.37 2.81
N GLU A 98 -16.86 1.81 2.79
CA GLU A 98 -15.86 1.60 3.87
C GLU A 98 -15.60 0.12 4.23
N ARG A 99 -16.02 -0.81 3.36
CA ARG A 99 -15.79 -2.26 3.47
C ARG A 99 -14.41 -2.61 2.90
N HIS A 100 -13.36 -2.01 3.47
CA HIS A 100 -11.99 -2.11 2.94
C HIS A 100 -11.43 -3.54 2.96
N ALA A 101 -11.82 -4.35 3.96
CA ALA A 101 -11.43 -5.76 4.04
C ALA A 101 -11.94 -6.57 2.85
N GLU A 102 -13.22 -6.39 2.50
CA GLU A 102 -13.87 -7.04 1.37
C GLU A 102 -13.23 -6.60 0.04
N ALA A 103 -13.05 -5.29 -0.15
CA ALA A 103 -12.38 -4.76 -1.34
C ALA A 103 -10.98 -5.35 -1.53
N LEU A 104 -10.19 -5.37 -0.46
CA LEU A 104 -8.85 -5.95 -0.47
C LEU A 104 -8.88 -7.45 -0.80
N GLY A 105 -9.85 -8.20 -0.26
CA GLY A 105 -10.08 -9.60 -0.59
C GLY A 105 -10.33 -9.81 -2.08
N VAL A 106 -11.27 -9.05 -2.65
CA VAL A 106 -11.60 -9.08 -4.09
C VAL A 106 -10.36 -8.85 -4.96
N TYR A 107 -9.55 -7.84 -4.63
CA TYR A 107 -8.33 -7.55 -5.39
C TYR A 107 -7.26 -8.63 -5.21
N ARG A 108 -7.02 -9.11 -3.98
CA ARG A 108 -5.99 -10.14 -3.71
C ARG A 108 -6.30 -11.46 -4.40
N THR A 109 -7.56 -11.91 -4.35
CA THR A 109 -8.00 -13.12 -5.05
C THR A 109 -7.74 -12.99 -6.55
N PHE A 110 -8.13 -11.86 -7.16
CA PHE A 110 -7.87 -11.63 -8.59
C PHE A 110 -6.37 -11.62 -8.92
N LEU A 111 -5.53 -10.96 -8.11
CA LEU A 111 -4.09 -10.89 -8.34
C LEU A 111 -3.40 -12.27 -8.23
N ALA A 112 -3.92 -13.14 -7.36
CA ALA A 112 -3.41 -14.50 -7.18
C ALA A 112 -3.82 -15.42 -8.34
N GLU A 113 -5.09 -15.36 -8.75
CA GLU A 113 -5.64 -16.23 -9.80
C GLU A 113 -5.26 -15.78 -11.21
N TYR A 114 -5.15 -14.46 -11.44
CA TYR A 114 -4.96 -13.86 -12.76
C TYR A 114 -3.77 -12.88 -12.83
N PRO A 115 -2.54 -13.29 -12.46
CA PRO A 115 -1.39 -12.40 -12.34
C PRO A 115 -0.95 -11.73 -13.66
N LYS A 116 -1.37 -12.28 -14.81
CA LYS A 116 -1.03 -11.80 -16.16
C LYS A 116 -2.23 -11.18 -16.90
N ALA A 117 -3.40 -11.02 -16.26
CA ALA A 117 -4.56 -10.44 -16.92
C ALA A 117 -4.33 -8.99 -17.34
N ARG A 118 -5.01 -8.57 -18.41
CA ARG A 118 -5.00 -7.17 -18.85
C ARG A 118 -5.59 -6.29 -17.74
N GLY A 119 -4.90 -5.20 -17.39
CA GLY A 119 -5.36 -4.28 -16.34
C GLY A 119 -4.93 -4.67 -14.92
N VAL A 120 -4.17 -5.76 -14.73
CA VAL A 120 -3.67 -6.21 -13.41
C VAL A 120 -2.88 -5.13 -12.65
N ALA A 121 -2.19 -4.23 -13.35
CA ALA A 121 -1.47 -3.12 -12.74
C ALA A 121 -2.42 -2.14 -12.01
N ALA A 122 -3.60 -1.87 -12.58
CA ALA A 122 -4.61 -1.02 -11.95
C ALA A 122 -5.21 -1.70 -10.70
N ILE A 123 -5.47 -3.01 -10.78
CA ILE A 123 -5.92 -3.81 -9.63
C ILE A 123 -4.86 -3.79 -8.52
N ARG A 124 -3.58 -3.99 -8.85
CA ARG A 124 -2.48 -3.95 -7.89
C ARG A 124 -2.39 -2.60 -7.20
N ALA A 125 -2.50 -1.51 -7.95
CA ALA A 125 -2.51 -0.16 -7.39
C ALA A 125 -3.69 0.04 -6.44
N ARG A 126 -4.90 -0.37 -6.84
CA ARG A 126 -6.09 -0.29 -5.97
C ARG A 126 -6.00 -1.17 -4.73
N ALA A 127 -5.46 -2.39 -4.83
CA ALA A 127 -5.17 -3.25 -3.68
C ALA A 127 -4.28 -2.56 -2.64
N GLN A 128 -3.26 -1.81 -3.07
CA GLN A 128 -2.40 -1.07 -2.13
C GLN A 128 -3.16 0.06 -1.41
N LEU A 129 -4.03 0.77 -2.13
CA LEU A 129 -4.88 1.80 -1.52
C LEU A 129 -5.88 1.20 -0.52
N ALA A 130 -6.57 0.12 -0.90
CA ALA A 130 -7.49 -0.60 -0.03
C ALA A 130 -6.79 -1.18 1.21
N LEU A 131 -5.57 -1.72 1.04
CA LEU A 131 -4.76 -2.21 2.15
C LEU A 131 -4.40 -1.10 3.14
N ARG A 132 -4.01 0.08 2.64
CA ARG A 132 -3.72 1.24 3.50
C ARG A 132 -4.98 1.71 4.24
N ALA A 133 -6.11 1.83 3.55
CA ALA A 133 -7.38 2.23 4.15
C ALA A 133 -7.84 1.23 5.22
N TYR A 134 -7.73 -0.07 4.93
CA TYR A 134 -7.99 -1.13 5.90
C TYR A 134 -7.09 -1.02 7.13
N ALA A 135 -5.77 -0.81 6.95
CA ALA A 135 -4.85 -0.65 8.07
C ALA A 135 -5.21 0.55 8.98
N ILE A 136 -5.61 1.68 8.38
CA ILE A 136 -6.08 2.87 9.12
C ILE A 136 -7.38 2.57 9.88
N GLN A 137 -8.34 1.91 9.25
CA GLN A 137 -9.58 1.50 9.91
C GLN A 137 -9.31 0.57 11.10
N GLN A 138 -8.42 -0.41 10.94
CA GLN A 138 -8.03 -1.32 12.03
C GLN A 138 -7.31 -0.57 13.16
N ALA A 139 -6.44 0.38 12.85
CA ALA A 139 -5.80 1.22 13.85
C ALA A 139 -6.82 2.01 14.68
N ARG A 140 -7.82 2.62 14.04
CA ARG A 140 -8.90 3.34 14.73
C ARG A 140 -9.73 2.44 15.64
N LEU A 141 -10.11 1.26 15.14
CA LEU A 141 -10.84 0.26 15.92
C LEU A 141 -10.01 -0.23 17.12
N ALA A 142 -8.70 -0.43 16.95
CA ALA A 142 -7.82 -0.81 18.05
C ALA A 142 -7.76 0.29 19.14
N LEU A 143 -7.67 1.56 18.74
CA LEU A 143 -7.68 2.69 19.67
C LEU A 143 -9.02 2.84 20.41
N GLN A 144 -10.15 2.63 19.71
CA GLN A 144 -11.49 2.66 20.32
C GLN A 144 -11.67 1.53 21.35
N ASN A 145 -11.06 0.37 21.09
CA ASN A 145 -11.15 -0.82 21.95
C ASN A 145 -9.94 -1.01 22.87
N GLU A 146 -9.14 0.04 23.10
CA GLU A 146 -7.86 -0.05 23.81
C GLU A 146 -8.00 -0.68 25.21
N ALA A 147 -9.04 -0.31 25.95
CA ALA A 147 -9.29 -0.83 27.30
C ALA A 147 -9.51 -2.35 27.30
N GLN A 148 -10.25 -2.87 26.31
CA GLN A 148 -10.48 -4.31 26.17
C GLN A 148 -9.20 -5.03 25.74
N LEU A 149 -8.51 -4.50 24.73
CA LEU A 149 -7.26 -5.07 24.22
C LEU A 149 -6.14 -5.10 25.28
N SER A 150 -6.15 -4.14 26.21
CA SER A 150 -5.17 -4.08 27.31
C SER A 150 -5.35 -5.19 28.35
N THR A 151 -6.55 -5.79 28.43
CA THR A 151 -6.84 -6.93 29.31
C THR A 151 -6.60 -8.29 28.64
N GLN A 152 -6.45 -8.31 27.31
CA GLN A 152 -6.18 -9.52 26.57
C GLN A 152 -4.67 -9.86 26.64
N PRO A 153 -4.32 -11.12 26.95
CA PRO A 153 -2.93 -11.53 26.93
C PRO A 153 -2.43 -11.52 25.49
N ALA A 154 -1.44 -10.68 25.21
CA ALA A 154 -0.78 -10.65 23.91
C ALA A 154 -0.08 -12.00 23.64
N ASP A 155 -0.03 -12.41 22.38
CA ASP A 155 0.61 -13.68 22.01
C ASP A 155 2.14 -13.54 22.22
N PRO A 156 2.75 -14.40 23.06
CA PRO A 156 4.19 -14.35 23.34
C PRO A 156 5.06 -14.42 22.07
N ASN A 157 4.60 -15.08 21.02
CA ASN A 157 5.33 -15.26 19.77
C ASN A 157 5.10 -14.12 18.77
N THR A 158 4.22 -13.16 19.06
CA THR A 158 4.00 -11.99 18.20
C THR A 158 5.04 -10.91 18.50
N VAL A 159 5.76 -10.49 17.45
CA VAL A 159 6.82 -9.48 17.50
C VAL A 159 6.49 -8.37 16.51
N ALA A 160 6.64 -7.11 16.93
CA ALA A 160 6.55 -5.98 16.02
C ALA A 160 7.87 -5.20 16.02
N VAL A 161 8.35 -4.82 14.83
CA VAL A 161 9.57 -4.01 14.68
C VAL A 161 9.17 -2.58 14.37
N LEU A 162 9.45 -1.67 15.30
CA LEU A 162 9.16 -0.25 15.11
C LEU A 162 10.13 0.38 14.10
N PRO A 163 9.73 1.47 13.40
CA PRO A 163 10.68 2.26 12.62
C PRO A 163 11.87 2.67 13.49
N LEU A 164 13.08 2.39 13.02
CA LEU A 164 14.28 2.74 13.78
C LEU A 164 14.43 4.26 13.83
N THR A 165 14.92 4.79 14.94
CA THR A 165 15.35 6.18 15.00
C THR A 165 16.63 6.31 14.17
N VAL A 166 16.71 7.28 13.27
CA VAL A 166 17.94 7.55 12.51
C VAL A 166 18.54 8.86 13.02
N ALA A 167 19.66 8.73 13.75
CA ALA A 167 20.46 9.86 14.18
C ALA A 167 21.52 10.13 13.11
N SER A 168 21.26 11.11 12.25
CA SER A 168 22.20 11.59 11.26
C SER A 168 21.99 13.07 10.97
N ALA A 169 23.07 13.75 10.61
CA ALA A 169 22.99 15.11 10.08
C ALA A 169 22.38 15.13 8.66
N ASP A 170 22.53 14.04 7.89
CA ASP A 170 21.96 13.94 6.55
C ASP A 170 20.52 13.41 6.60
N THR A 171 19.57 14.27 6.24
CA THR A 171 18.15 13.94 6.18
C THR A 171 17.82 12.89 5.11
N SER A 172 18.68 12.69 4.11
CA SER A 172 18.52 11.65 3.09
C SER A 172 18.46 10.24 3.70
N TYR A 173 19.11 10.05 4.85
CA TYR A 173 19.14 8.78 5.57
C TYR A 173 17.88 8.49 6.39
N GLN A 174 16.94 9.43 6.52
CA GLN A 174 15.70 9.18 7.27
C GLN A 174 14.84 8.07 6.64
N ALA A 175 15.01 7.80 5.34
CA ALA A 175 14.37 6.65 4.68
C ALA A 175 14.81 5.30 5.27
N LEU A 176 16.02 5.22 5.86
CA LEU A 176 16.55 4.00 6.49
C LEU A 176 15.76 3.60 7.73
N SER A 177 15.06 4.53 8.39
CA SER A 177 14.21 4.24 9.55
C SER A 177 13.23 3.09 9.28
N ARG A 178 12.43 3.22 8.20
CA ARG A 178 11.47 2.20 7.77
C ARG A 178 12.13 1.08 6.98
N GLY A 179 13.23 1.39 6.27
CA GLY A 179 13.99 0.40 5.49
C GLY A 179 14.59 -0.70 6.37
N LEU A 180 15.35 -0.31 7.39
CA LEU A 180 15.97 -1.23 8.35
C LEU A 180 14.92 -2.03 9.12
N ALA A 181 13.86 -1.38 9.61
CA ALA A 181 12.76 -2.08 10.29
C ALA A 181 12.10 -3.14 9.40
N GLN A 182 11.92 -2.85 8.11
CA GLN A 182 11.38 -3.83 7.16
C GLN A 182 12.35 -4.98 6.91
N MET A 183 13.65 -4.71 6.80
CA MET A 183 14.67 -5.75 6.65
C MET A 183 14.69 -6.69 7.85
N MET A 184 14.76 -6.13 9.06
CA MET A 184 14.73 -6.89 10.31
C MET A 184 13.45 -7.71 10.44
N THR A 185 12.29 -7.14 10.08
CA THR A 185 11.00 -7.87 10.05
C THR A 185 11.08 -9.05 9.09
N SER A 186 11.68 -8.85 7.92
CA SER A 186 11.79 -9.90 6.89
C SER A 186 12.73 -11.01 7.36
N ASP A 187 13.87 -10.67 7.96
CA ASP A 187 14.83 -11.66 8.47
C ASP A 187 14.29 -12.44 9.66
N LEU A 188 13.64 -11.77 10.61
CA LEU A 188 12.98 -12.43 11.74
C LEU A 188 11.85 -13.35 11.28
N SER A 189 11.18 -13.05 10.16
CA SER A 189 10.16 -13.93 9.59
C SER A 189 10.72 -15.25 9.04
N LEU A 190 12.00 -15.28 8.63
CA LEU A 190 12.67 -16.50 8.15
C LEU A 190 12.87 -17.53 9.25
N ILE A 191 12.87 -17.10 10.53
CA ILE A 191 12.98 -17.99 11.69
C ILE A 191 11.72 -18.86 11.84
N GLN A 192 10.59 -18.47 11.22
CA GLN A 192 9.27 -19.16 11.25
C GLN A 192 8.70 -19.46 12.66
N ARG A 193 9.36 -18.97 13.72
CA ARG A 193 8.91 -19.06 15.12
C ARG A 193 8.04 -17.88 15.54
N PHE A 194 8.32 -16.70 15.00
CA PHE A 194 7.66 -15.47 15.37
C PHE A 194 6.52 -15.14 14.40
N ARG A 195 5.41 -14.61 14.92
CA ARG A 195 4.42 -13.90 14.10
C ARG A 195 4.80 -12.44 14.06
N LEU A 196 5.08 -11.94 12.85
CA LEU A 196 5.50 -10.55 12.68
C LEU A 196 4.29 -9.67 12.40
N VAL A 197 4.20 -8.53 13.08
CA VAL A 197 3.17 -7.52 12.78
C VAL A 197 3.50 -6.84 11.46
N GLU A 198 2.49 -6.73 10.59
CA GLU A 198 2.62 -6.13 9.27
C GLU A 198 2.99 -4.64 9.35
N ARG A 199 3.97 -4.21 8.53
CA ARG A 199 4.49 -2.84 8.54
C ARG A 199 3.41 -1.79 8.35
N LEU A 200 2.47 -2.02 7.43
CA LEU A 200 1.39 -1.05 7.15
C LEU A 200 0.43 -0.91 8.32
N GLN A 201 0.17 -1.98 9.06
CA GLN A 201 -0.69 -1.96 10.25
C GLN A 201 -0.02 -1.17 11.37
N LEU A 202 1.26 -1.45 11.65
CA LEU A 202 2.03 -0.74 12.66
C LEU A 202 2.17 0.75 12.32
N GLY A 203 2.48 1.07 11.06
CA GLY A 203 2.57 2.45 10.57
C GLY A 203 1.25 3.21 10.72
N ALA A 204 0.13 2.61 10.30
CA ALA A 204 -1.19 3.22 10.44
C ALA A 204 -1.54 3.51 11.90
N LEU A 205 -1.24 2.59 12.81
CA LEU A 205 -1.46 2.81 14.24
C LEU A 205 -0.62 3.95 14.80
N LEU A 206 0.67 3.99 14.47
CA LEU A 206 1.55 5.07 14.91
C LEU A 206 1.11 6.44 14.37
N ASP A 207 0.63 6.50 13.13
CA ASP A 207 0.12 7.72 12.52
C ASP A 207 -1.18 8.19 13.19
N GLU A 208 -2.14 7.29 13.45
CA GLU A 208 -3.37 7.62 14.18
C GLU A 208 -3.07 8.07 15.63
N LEU A 209 -2.09 7.45 16.30
CA LEU A 209 -1.63 7.89 17.62
C LEU A 209 -1.04 9.31 17.61
N ARG A 210 -0.26 9.67 16.58
CA ARG A 210 0.30 11.03 16.41
C ARG A 210 -0.76 12.07 16.07
N LEU A 211 -1.84 11.68 15.38
CA LEU A 211 -2.97 12.55 15.13
C LEU A 211 -3.77 12.84 16.41
N GLY A 212 -3.79 11.88 17.36
CA GLY A 212 -4.43 12.03 18.68
C GLY A 212 -3.54 12.63 19.78
N GLN A 213 -2.21 12.59 19.65
CA GLN A 213 -1.25 13.09 20.65
C GLN A 213 -0.05 13.80 20.00
N THR A 214 0.37 14.92 20.57
CA THR A 214 1.56 15.66 20.11
C THR A 214 2.86 14.96 20.54
N GLY A 215 3.40 14.10 19.67
CA GLY A 215 4.85 13.93 19.50
C GLY A 215 5.61 12.95 20.43
N ARG A 216 6.48 12.17 19.77
CA ARG A 216 7.48 11.19 20.24
C ARG A 216 6.94 9.84 20.74
N VAL A 217 7.63 8.79 20.29
CA VAL A 217 7.42 7.40 20.72
C VAL A 217 8.45 7.12 21.81
N ASP A 218 8.02 7.08 23.05
CA ASP A 218 8.82 6.67 24.20
C ASP A 218 8.55 5.18 24.56
N PRO A 219 9.26 4.56 25.52
CA PRO A 219 9.01 3.18 25.91
C PRO A 219 7.58 2.90 26.36
N GLY A 220 6.92 3.87 27.00
CA GLY A 220 5.50 3.79 27.35
C GLY A 220 4.60 3.69 26.12
N THR A 221 4.92 4.46 25.09
CA THR A 221 4.27 4.42 23.78
C THR A 221 4.52 3.10 23.08
N ALA A 222 5.73 2.53 23.16
CA ALA A 222 6.05 1.22 22.57
C ALA A 222 5.25 0.09 23.21
N ALA A 223 5.20 0.03 24.54
CA ALA A 223 4.40 -0.94 25.27
C ALA A 223 2.90 -0.81 24.96
N ARG A 224 2.41 0.43 24.88
CA ARG A 224 1.02 0.74 24.46
C ARG A 224 0.73 0.27 23.04
N VAL A 225 1.61 0.59 22.09
CA VAL A 225 1.51 0.13 20.70
C VAL A 225 1.52 -1.39 20.64
N GLY A 226 2.40 -2.06 21.40
CA GLY A 226 2.45 -3.52 21.51
C GLY A 226 1.11 -4.11 21.93
N ARG A 227 0.46 -3.56 22.97
CA ARG A 227 -0.89 -4.00 23.38
C ARG A 227 -1.93 -3.78 22.29
N LEU A 228 -1.89 -2.64 21.61
CA LEU A 228 -2.84 -2.31 20.53
C LEU A 228 -2.70 -3.21 19.30
N VAL A 229 -1.49 -3.68 19.00
CA VAL A 229 -1.24 -4.66 17.92
C VAL A 229 -1.13 -6.10 18.42
N GLN A 230 -1.42 -6.35 19.71
CA GLN A 230 -1.31 -7.65 20.37
C GLN A 230 0.07 -8.33 20.18
N ALA A 231 1.13 -7.52 20.15
CA ALA A 231 2.51 -7.96 20.18
C ALA A 231 3.05 -7.93 21.61
N SER A 232 3.48 -9.09 22.11
CA SER A 232 4.09 -9.19 23.44
C SER A 232 5.51 -8.59 23.48
N ARG A 233 6.15 -8.47 22.31
CA ARG A 233 7.53 -7.99 22.18
C ARG A 233 7.63 -6.98 21.04
N MET A 234 8.21 -5.84 21.33
CA MET A 234 8.47 -4.75 20.39
C MET A 234 9.98 -4.62 20.21
N VAL A 235 10.46 -4.57 18.97
CA VAL A 235 11.85 -4.22 18.69
C VAL A 235 11.90 -2.72 18.43
N GLN A 236 12.69 -2.00 19.24
CA GLN A 236 13.05 -0.61 19.03
C GLN A 236 14.53 -0.52 18.71
N GLY A 237 14.92 0.40 17.83
CA GLY A 237 16.34 0.58 17.53
C GLY A 237 16.70 2.00 17.13
N LEU A 238 18.00 2.24 17.15
CA LEU A 238 18.66 3.48 16.76
C LEU A 238 19.77 3.15 15.76
N ALA A 239 19.80 3.88 14.66
CA ALA A 239 20.90 3.90 13.72
C ALA A 239 21.61 5.25 13.86
N ASN A 240 22.80 5.24 14.48
CA ASN A 240 23.68 6.39 14.53
C ASN A 240 24.60 6.38 13.31
N LEU A 241 24.42 7.38 12.44
CA LEU A 241 25.10 7.50 11.16
C LEU A 241 25.83 8.86 11.11
N PRO A 242 26.99 8.99 11.80
CA PRO A 242 27.79 10.21 11.74
C PRO A 242 28.33 10.43 10.32
N PRO A 243 28.62 11.68 9.92
CA PRO A 243 29.16 11.99 8.59
C PRO A 243 30.53 11.35 8.37
N GLU A 244 31.32 11.19 9.43
CA GLU A 244 32.63 10.56 9.42
C GLU A 244 32.73 9.52 10.53
N GLY A 245 33.52 8.47 10.29
CA GLY A 245 33.76 7.39 11.25
C GLY A 245 32.84 6.18 11.09
N GLU A 246 32.71 5.43 12.18
CA GLU A 246 31.90 4.21 12.20
C GLU A 246 30.44 4.52 12.53
N ILE A 247 29.55 3.81 11.85
CA ILE A 247 28.14 3.78 12.18
C ILE A 247 27.89 2.78 13.29
N ARG A 248 26.82 3.01 14.04
CA ARG A 248 26.35 2.11 15.09
C ARG A 248 24.87 1.81 14.90
N LEU A 249 24.54 0.53 14.83
CA LEU A 249 23.16 0.06 14.91
C LEU A 249 22.96 -0.56 16.28
N GLU A 250 21.88 -0.17 16.95
CA GLU A 250 21.49 -0.75 18.23
C GLU A 250 20.00 -1.01 18.27
N ALA A 251 19.62 -2.07 18.98
CA ALA A 251 18.23 -2.43 19.16
C ALA A 251 17.99 -3.13 20.49
N ALA A 252 16.83 -2.86 21.08
CA ALA A 252 16.36 -3.47 22.32
C ALA A 252 14.95 -4.04 22.12
N VAL A 253 14.61 -5.03 22.95
CA VAL A 253 13.28 -5.59 23.03
C VAL A 253 12.54 -4.91 24.17
N VAL A 254 11.36 -4.37 23.88
CA VAL A 254 10.41 -3.84 24.86
C VAL A 254 9.27 -4.83 25.01
N GLN A 255 9.04 -5.30 26.24
CA GLN A 255 7.91 -6.17 26.56
C GLN A 255 6.61 -5.36 26.67
N ALA A 256 5.46 -6.03 26.53
CA ALA A 256 4.15 -5.39 26.71
C ALA A 256 3.95 -4.75 28.11
N THR A 257 4.74 -5.19 29.10
CA THR A 257 4.81 -4.63 30.46
C THR A 257 5.54 -3.28 30.52
N GLY A 258 6.27 -2.90 29.47
CA GLY A 258 7.16 -1.74 29.44
C GLY A 258 8.59 -2.03 29.87
N GLU A 259 8.90 -3.27 30.27
CA GLU A 259 10.28 -3.68 30.55
C GLU A 259 11.12 -3.66 29.26
N VAL A 260 12.31 -3.06 29.33
CA VAL A 260 13.24 -2.92 28.21
C VAL A 260 14.47 -3.77 28.47
N THR A 261 14.83 -4.63 27.52
CA THR A 261 16.08 -5.41 27.60
C THR A 261 17.30 -4.53 27.41
N ALA A 262 18.47 -5.00 27.86
CA ALA A 262 19.73 -4.41 27.41
C ALA A 262 19.79 -4.39 25.87
N PRO A 263 20.24 -3.28 25.24
CA PRO A 263 20.33 -3.20 23.80
C PRO A 263 21.48 -4.07 23.29
N GLU A 264 21.23 -4.76 22.18
CA GLU A 264 22.27 -5.34 21.34
C GLU A 264 22.77 -4.25 20.40
N ALA A 265 24.08 -4.24 20.14
CA ALA A 265 24.68 -3.21 19.30
C ALA A 265 25.82 -3.75 18.46
N VAL A 266 25.91 -3.23 17.24
CA VAL A 266 26.96 -3.54 16.28
C VAL A 266 27.50 -2.22 15.70
N THR A 267 28.80 -2.18 15.48
CA THR A 267 29.51 -1.01 14.96
C THR A 267 30.32 -1.42 13.74
N GLY A 268 30.41 -0.53 12.75
CA GLY A 268 31.28 -0.72 11.60
C GLY A 268 31.15 0.40 10.58
N ARG A 269 31.64 0.20 9.36
CA ARG A 269 31.58 1.23 8.31
C ARG A 269 30.21 1.27 7.65
N PHE A 270 29.82 2.43 7.11
CA PHE A 270 28.55 2.57 6.39
C PHE A 270 28.36 1.57 5.24
N ARG A 271 29.43 1.25 4.49
CA ARG A 271 29.38 0.23 3.42
C ARG A 271 28.97 -1.17 3.90
N ASP A 272 29.15 -1.44 5.19
CA ASP A 272 28.83 -2.70 5.83
C ASP A 272 27.40 -2.69 6.45
N LEU A 273 26.61 -1.62 6.26
CA LEU A 273 25.29 -1.41 6.90
C LEU A 273 24.37 -2.63 6.81
N LEU A 274 24.22 -3.22 5.62
CA LEU A 274 23.32 -4.37 5.44
C LEU A 274 23.85 -5.62 6.17
N ARG A 275 25.17 -5.79 6.28
CA ARG A 275 25.78 -6.88 7.03
C ARG A 275 25.60 -6.68 8.54
N LEU A 276 25.86 -5.46 9.02
CA LEU A 276 25.64 -5.08 10.41
C LEU A 276 24.17 -5.29 10.82
N GLU A 277 23.23 -4.98 9.93
CA GLU A 277 21.81 -5.25 10.16
C GLU A 277 21.54 -6.76 10.38
N LYS A 278 22.13 -7.65 9.57
CA LYS A 278 22.04 -9.11 9.80
C LYS A 278 22.65 -9.53 11.13
N ASP A 279 23.85 -9.04 11.43
CA ASP A 279 24.55 -9.36 12.68
C ASP A 279 23.70 -8.95 13.89
N LEU A 280 23.05 -7.78 13.82
CA LEU A 280 22.13 -7.30 14.86
C LEU A 280 20.88 -8.19 14.98
N VAL A 281 20.28 -8.63 13.87
CA VAL A 281 19.12 -9.55 13.90
C VAL A 281 19.48 -10.88 14.55
N VAL A 282 20.68 -11.41 14.28
CA VAL A 282 21.19 -12.64 14.93
C VAL A 282 21.25 -12.45 16.44
N LEU A 283 21.84 -11.36 16.92
CA LEU A 283 21.90 -11.05 18.36
C LEU A 283 20.50 -10.90 18.97
N LEU A 284 19.60 -10.21 18.28
CA LEU A 284 18.21 -10.02 18.73
C LEU A 284 17.42 -11.34 18.77
N SER A 285 17.66 -12.26 17.85
CA SER A 285 16.96 -13.55 17.84
C SER A 285 17.18 -14.32 19.15
N ALA A 286 18.40 -14.29 19.68
CA ALA A 286 18.74 -14.87 20.97
C ALA A 286 17.98 -14.19 22.12
N ARG A 287 17.86 -12.86 22.10
CA ARG A 287 17.06 -12.10 23.07
C ARG A 287 15.56 -12.37 22.97
N LEU A 288 15.07 -12.68 21.77
CA LEU A 288 13.70 -13.12 21.53
C LEU A 288 13.50 -14.61 21.87
N GLY A 289 14.49 -15.27 22.49
CA GLY A 289 14.39 -16.65 22.97
C GLY A 289 14.56 -17.69 21.86
N TYR A 290 15.22 -17.33 20.76
CA TYR A 290 15.57 -18.26 19.68
C TYR A 290 17.09 -18.36 19.54
N GLN A 291 17.64 -19.56 19.74
CA GLN A 291 19.06 -19.83 19.48
C GLN A 291 19.20 -20.39 18.06
N LEU A 292 19.97 -19.70 17.20
CA LEU A 292 20.34 -20.19 15.88
C LEU A 292 21.31 -21.37 16.04
N SER A 293 20.90 -22.54 15.53
CA SER A 293 21.70 -23.77 15.48
C SER A 293 22.59 -23.83 14.24
#